data_AF-A0A7C5XLJ2-F1
#
_entry.id   AF-A0A7C5XLJ2-F1
#
_cell.length_a   1.000
_cell.length_b   1.000
_cell.length_c   1.000
_cell.angle_alpha   90.00
_cell.angle_beta   90.00
_cell.angle_gamma   90.00
#
_symmetry.space_group_name_H-M   'P 1'
#
loop_
_entity.id
_entity.type
_entity.pdbx_description
1 polymer ?
#
loop_
_entity_poly.entity_id
_entity_poly.type
_entity_poly.pdbx_seq_one_letter_code
_entity_poly.pdbx_strand_id
1 'polypeptide(L)'
;MDYSSDPDVVDSFSSFLRSVDRIRYYLMKPGFFSESLSVIIRDDELTTLPSLQLEWFPGQDLVNSLLRPAGLELRRDEDGYSIIVVKIGRPLRPGELDLALDKLGLGLSLYQKIREAQEDVALKVTKDFLSHHLR
;
A
#
# COMPACT_ATOMS: atom_id res chain seq x y z
N MET A 1 -10.43 -23.88 12.25
CA MET A 1 -10.22 -23.19 10.96
C MET A 1 -9.30 -24.06 10.15
N ASP A 2 -9.79 -24.55 9.02
CA ASP A 2 -9.01 -25.37 8.10
C ASP A 2 -8.11 -24.40 7.31
N TYR A 3 -6.81 -24.37 7.62
CA TYR A 3 -5.84 -23.63 6.81
C TYR A 3 -5.53 -24.48 5.57
N SER A 4 -6.53 -24.71 4.73
CA SER A 4 -6.30 -25.18 3.38
C SER A 4 -5.62 -24.03 2.64
N SER A 5 -4.30 -24.04 2.61
CA SER A 5 -3.55 -23.15 1.73
C SER A 5 -3.97 -23.48 0.30
N ASP A 6 -4.68 -22.55 -0.33
CA ASP A 6 -5.01 -22.54 -1.75
C ASP A 6 -3.81 -23.06 -2.56
N PRO A 7 -3.91 -24.21 -3.26
CA PRO A 7 -2.76 -24.84 -3.91
C PRO A 7 -2.06 -23.90 -4.90
N ASP A 8 -2.83 -23.04 -5.60
CA ASP A 8 -2.29 -22.03 -6.50
C ASP A 8 -1.50 -20.95 -5.77
N VAL A 9 -1.91 -20.57 -4.55
CA VAL A 9 -1.12 -19.64 -3.71
C VAL A 9 0.23 -20.27 -3.35
N VAL A 10 0.24 -21.52 -2.86
CA VAL A 10 1.50 -22.20 -2.52
C VAL A 10 2.40 -22.33 -3.75
N ASP A 11 1.84 -22.76 -4.87
CA ASP A 11 2.55 -22.90 -6.14
C ASP A 11 3.08 -21.55 -6.65
N SER A 12 2.38 -20.44 -6.41
CA SER A 12 2.84 -19.11 -6.83
C SER A 12 4.13 -18.65 -6.15
N PHE A 13 4.40 -19.14 -4.93
CA PHE A 13 5.66 -18.89 -4.21
C PHE A 13 6.80 -19.84 -4.59
N SER A 14 6.57 -20.81 -5.49
CA SER A 14 7.61 -21.76 -5.94
C SER A 14 8.70 -21.13 -6.81
N SER A 15 8.51 -19.88 -7.25
CA SER A 15 9.45 -19.15 -8.11
C SER A 15 10.03 -17.93 -7.41
N PHE A 16 11.18 -17.47 -7.89
CA PHE A 16 11.81 -16.25 -7.40
C PHE A 16 10.94 -15.01 -7.72
N LEU A 17 10.63 -14.23 -6.69
CA LEU A 17 9.81 -13.01 -6.78
C LEU A 17 10.72 -11.78 -6.79
N ARG A 18 10.95 -11.21 -7.97
CA ARG A 18 11.86 -10.06 -8.17
C ARG A 18 11.34 -8.78 -7.51
N SER A 19 10.02 -8.66 -7.42
CA SER A 19 9.33 -7.53 -6.78
C SER A 19 9.69 -7.36 -5.30
N VAL A 20 10.14 -8.41 -4.61
CA VAL A 20 10.50 -8.39 -3.18
C VAL A 20 11.61 -7.38 -2.89
N ASP A 21 12.64 -7.30 -3.74
CA ASP A 21 13.74 -6.34 -3.57
C ASP A 21 13.24 -4.89 -3.68
N ARG A 22 12.26 -4.65 -4.55
CA ARG A 22 11.66 -3.31 -4.73
C ARG A 22 10.78 -2.94 -3.54
N ILE A 23 9.99 -3.87 -3.01
CA ILE A 23 9.23 -3.67 -1.76
C ILE A 23 10.20 -3.33 -0.63
N ARG A 24 11.28 -4.09 -0.47
CA ARG A 24 12.30 -3.84 0.56
C ARG A 24 12.85 -2.42 0.48
N TYR A 25 13.14 -1.93 -0.72
CA TYR A 25 13.60 -0.54 -0.92
C TYR A 25 12.59 0.48 -0.36
N TYR A 26 11.28 0.29 -0.56
CA TYR A 26 10.27 1.20 -0.03
C TYR A 26 10.07 1.11 1.48
N LEU A 27 10.21 -0.09 2.06
CA LEU A 27 10.11 -0.30 3.52
C LEU A 27 11.33 0.23 4.29
N MET A 28 12.44 0.50 3.61
CA MET A 28 13.67 1.01 4.23
C MET A 28 13.81 2.53 4.16
N LYS A 29 12.79 3.25 3.67
CA LYS A 29 12.88 4.71 3.56
C LYS A 29 12.78 5.41 4.93
N PRO A 30 13.52 6.52 5.13
CA PRO A 30 13.38 7.36 6.31
C PRO A 30 11.94 7.82 6.52
N GLY A 31 11.47 7.81 7.78
CA GLY A 31 10.10 8.15 8.13
C GLY A 31 9.05 7.08 7.76
N PHE A 32 9.46 5.95 7.20
CA PHE A 32 8.61 4.80 6.89
C PHE A 32 9.42 3.50 6.96
N PHE A 33 10.08 3.28 8.11
CA PHE A 33 10.90 2.09 8.31
C PHE A 33 10.04 0.91 8.82
N SER A 34 10.08 -0.22 8.12
CA SER A 34 9.56 -1.49 8.62
C SER A 34 10.50 -2.64 8.27
N GLU A 35 10.75 -3.52 9.24
CA GLU A 35 11.59 -4.71 9.06
C GLU A 35 10.86 -5.83 8.31
N SER A 36 9.53 -5.79 8.29
CA SER A 36 8.71 -6.81 7.66
C SER A 36 7.46 -6.23 7.01
N LEU A 37 6.92 -6.96 6.05
CA LEU A 37 5.64 -6.70 5.44
C LEU A 37 4.80 -7.97 5.57
N SER A 38 3.69 -7.87 6.29
CA SER A 38 2.71 -8.95 6.34
C SER A 38 1.63 -8.69 5.31
N VAL A 39 1.33 -9.71 4.50
CA VAL A 39 0.27 -9.69 3.48
C VAL A 39 -0.67 -10.86 3.68
N ILE A 40 -1.93 -10.67 3.32
CA ILE A 40 -2.94 -11.71 3.25
C ILE A 40 -3.41 -11.80 1.80
N ILE A 41 -3.52 -13.03 1.30
CA ILE A 41 -4.21 -13.32 0.05
C ILE A 41 -5.53 -14.01 0.41
N ARG A 42 -6.65 -13.39 0.04
CA ARG A 42 -8.01 -13.94 0.21
C ARG A 42 -8.81 -13.60 -1.02
N ASP A 43 -9.55 -14.59 -1.54
CA ASP A 43 -10.37 -14.43 -2.73
C ASP A 43 -9.56 -13.85 -3.91
N ASP A 44 -9.99 -12.72 -4.46
CA ASP A 44 -9.35 -11.96 -5.55
C ASP A 44 -8.48 -10.79 -5.05
N GLU A 45 -8.06 -10.79 -3.78
CA GLU A 45 -7.31 -9.70 -3.16
C GLU A 45 -5.98 -10.16 -2.53
N LEU A 46 -4.94 -9.36 -2.76
CA LEU A 46 -3.71 -9.34 -1.98
C LEU A 46 -3.70 -8.04 -1.16
N THR A 47 -3.63 -8.14 0.15
CA THR A 47 -3.83 -7.03 1.07
C THR A 47 -2.70 -6.92 2.09
N THR A 48 -2.23 -5.72 2.40
CA THR A 48 -1.31 -5.48 3.52
C THR A 48 -2.03 -5.56 4.85
N LEU A 49 -1.33 -6.01 5.90
CA LEU A 49 -1.83 -5.90 7.27
C LEU A 49 -1.58 -4.51 7.89
N PRO A 50 -2.34 -4.17 8.96
CA PRO A 50 -2.21 -2.89 9.68
C PRO A 50 -0.87 -2.72 10.41
N SER A 51 0.00 -3.72 10.41
CA SER A 51 1.34 -3.66 11.01
C SER A 51 2.22 -2.54 10.44
N LEU A 52 1.88 -2.01 9.25
CA LEU A 52 2.53 -0.85 8.66
C LEU A 52 2.08 0.49 9.25
N GLN A 53 0.99 0.52 10.02
CA GLN A 53 0.41 1.72 10.65
C GLN A 53 0.24 2.89 9.66
N LEU A 54 -0.23 2.61 8.44
CA LEU A 54 -0.52 3.67 7.49
C LEU A 54 -1.73 4.45 8.00
N GLU A 55 -1.58 5.73 8.35
CA GLU A 55 -2.71 6.55 8.76
C GLU A 55 -3.70 6.79 7.61
N TRP A 56 -4.97 6.99 7.94
CA TRP A 56 -5.94 7.48 6.96
C TRP A 56 -5.77 8.99 6.75
N PHE A 57 -5.65 9.43 5.51
CA PHE A 57 -5.50 10.86 5.19
C PHE A 57 -6.73 11.46 4.47
N PRO A 58 -6.99 12.78 4.63
CA PRO A 58 -8.04 13.47 3.88
C PRO A 58 -7.80 13.43 2.37
N GLY A 59 -8.84 13.07 1.60
CA GLY A 59 -8.77 12.98 0.13
C GLY A 59 -8.38 11.60 -0.40
N GLN A 60 -8.22 10.60 0.46
CA GLN A 60 -7.92 9.22 0.05
C GLN A 60 -8.99 8.62 -0.89
N ASP A 61 -10.26 9.01 -0.75
CA ASP A 61 -11.31 8.59 -1.70
C ASP A 61 -11.09 9.14 -3.11
N LEU A 62 -10.56 10.37 -3.23
CA LEU A 62 -10.19 10.97 -4.50
C LEU A 62 -8.99 10.23 -5.11
N VAL A 63 -8.01 9.87 -4.29
CA VAL A 63 -6.87 9.05 -4.71
C VAL A 63 -7.37 7.67 -5.19
N ASN A 64 -8.28 7.03 -4.45
CA ASN A 64 -8.87 5.75 -4.83
C ASN A 64 -9.63 5.79 -6.17
N SER A 65 -10.23 6.93 -6.53
CA SER A 65 -10.86 7.09 -7.85
C SER A 65 -9.86 6.92 -9.01
N LEU A 66 -8.57 7.23 -8.78
CA LEU A 66 -7.49 7.06 -9.74
C LEU A 66 -6.81 5.68 -9.63
N LEU A 67 -6.78 5.08 -8.43
CA LEU A 67 -6.12 3.79 -8.21
C LEU A 67 -6.96 2.59 -8.65
N ARG A 68 -8.29 2.65 -8.44
CA ARG A 68 -9.19 1.51 -8.73
C ARG A 68 -9.08 0.99 -10.16
N PRO A 69 -9.01 1.82 -11.22
CA PRO A 69 -8.81 1.34 -12.58
C PRO A 69 -7.52 0.53 -12.79
N ALA A 70 -6.49 0.73 -11.96
CA ALA A 70 -5.23 -0.03 -12.00
C ALA A 70 -5.28 -1.32 -11.16
N GLY A 71 -6.41 -1.61 -10.50
CA GLY A 71 -6.56 -2.72 -9.57
C GLY A 71 -5.83 -2.50 -8.24
N LEU A 72 -5.73 -1.26 -7.80
CA LEU A 72 -5.11 -0.85 -6.53
C LEU A 72 -6.11 -0.01 -5.74
N GLU A 73 -6.13 -0.14 -4.42
CA GLU A 73 -6.99 0.63 -3.53
C GLU A 73 -6.33 0.82 -2.17
N LEU A 74 -6.55 1.96 -1.53
CA LEU A 74 -6.25 2.20 -0.12
C LEU A 74 -7.55 2.10 0.67
N ARG A 75 -7.77 0.99 1.39
CA ARG A 75 -8.99 0.74 2.18
C ARG A 75 -8.73 1.10 3.63
N ARG A 76 -9.78 1.47 4.37
CA ARG A 76 -9.70 1.63 5.82
C ARG A 76 -9.97 0.28 6.48
N ASP A 77 -9.12 -0.14 7.40
CA ASP A 77 -9.38 -1.31 8.25
C ASP A 77 -10.34 -0.97 9.41
N GLU A 78 -10.57 -1.95 10.29
CA GLU A 78 -11.46 -1.80 11.46
C GLU A 78 -10.90 -0.83 12.51
N ASP A 79 -9.58 -0.70 12.61
CA ASP A 79 -8.87 0.16 13.57
C ASP A 79 -8.65 1.59 13.05
N GLY A 80 -9.03 1.86 11.80
CA GLY A 80 -8.92 3.16 11.16
C GLY A 80 -7.63 3.41 10.38
N TYR A 81 -6.75 2.42 10.29
CA TYR A 81 -5.55 2.47 9.44
C TYR A 81 -5.88 2.22 7.98
N SER A 82 -5.09 2.83 7.11
CA SER A 82 -5.06 2.52 5.70
C SER A 82 -4.37 1.17 5.46
N ILE A 83 -4.96 0.35 4.62
CA ILE A 83 -4.35 -0.88 4.09
C ILE A 83 -4.34 -0.80 2.57
N ILE A 84 -3.28 -1.32 1.95
CA ILE A 84 -3.15 -1.40 0.49
C ILE A 84 -3.79 -2.70 0.04
N VAL A 85 -4.73 -2.61 -0.89
CA VAL A 85 -5.43 -3.72 -1.52
C VAL A 85 -5.05 -3.76 -3.00
N VAL A 86 -4.58 -4.91 -3.46
CA VAL A 86 -4.28 -5.20 -4.87
C VAL A 86 -5.25 -6.27 -5.36
N LYS A 87 -5.95 -5.99 -6.45
CA LYS A 87 -6.79 -6.97 -7.13
C LYS A 87 -5.92 -7.96 -7.91
N ILE A 88 -6.17 -9.24 -7.71
CA ILE A 88 -5.46 -10.37 -8.34
C ILE A 88 -6.44 -11.27 -9.11
N GLY A 89 -5.94 -11.91 -10.17
CA GLY A 89 -6.69 -12.96 -10.88
C GLY A 89 -6.51 -14.33 -10.21
N ARG A 90 -7.43 -15.26 -10.49
CA ARG A 90 -7.34 -16.67 -10.07
C ARG A 90 -7.47 -17.61 -11.28
N PRO A 91 -6.74 -18.74 -11.33
CA PRO A 91 -5.76 -19.20 -10.33
C PRO A 91 -4.49 -18.34 -10.33
N LEU A 92 -3.90 -18.13 -9.15
CA LEU A 92 -2.74 -17.25 -8.97
C LEU A 92 -1.47 -17.93 -9.47
N ARG A 93 -0.87 -17.41 -10.54
CA ARG A 93 0.40 -17.92 -11.08
C ARG A 93 1.60 -17.16 -10.50
N PRO A 94 2.82 -17.73 -10.49
CA PRO A 94 4.00 -17.06 -9.95
C PRO A 94 4.26 -15.65 -10.54
N GLY A 95 4.09 -15.50 -11.86
CA GLY A 95 4.25 -14.18 -12.52
C GLY A 95 3.16 -13.18 -12.17
N GLU A 96 1.95 -13.64 -11.83
CA GLU A 96 0.85 -12.77 -11.39
C GLU A 96 1.05 -12.34 -9.94
N LEU A 97 1.58 -13.22 -9.08
CA LEU A 97 2.00 -12.87 -7.73
C LEU A 97 3.11 -11.83 -7.75
N ASP A 98 4.14 -12.00 -8.59
CA ASP A 98 5.24 -11.04 -8.70
C ASP A 98 4.73 -9.66 -9.17
N LEU A 99 3.79 -9.63 -10.12
CA LEU A 99 3.15 -8.39 -10.55
C LEU A 99 2.28 -7.76 -9.44
N ALA A 100 1.55 -8.57 -8.68
CA ALA A 100 0.73 -8.10 -7.58
C ALA A 100 1.57 -7.49 -6.45
N LEU A 101 2.69 -8.13 -6.11
CA LEU A 101 3.68 -7.61 -5.17
C LEU A 101 4.34 -6.32 -5.70
N ASP A 102 4.62 -6.23 -6.99
CA ASP A 102 5.14 -4.99 -7.59
C ASP A 102 4.12 -3.84 -7.46
N LYS A 103 2.84 -4.10 -7.74
CA LYS A 103 1.75 -3.13 -7.52
C LYS A 103 1.62 -2.72 -6.06
N LEU A 104 1.77 -3.65 -5.12
CA LEU A 104 1.79 -3.35 -3.70
C LEU A 104 2.95 -2.39 -3.36
N GLY A 105 4.15 -2.67 -3.87
CA GLY A 105 5.32 -1.80 -3.71
C GLY A 105 5.07 -0.39 -4.26
N LEU A 106 4.43 -0.28 -5.43
CA LEU A 106 3.99 1.00 -5.99
C LEU A 106 2.99 1.72 -5.09
N GLY A 107 2.03 0.99 -4.50
CA GLY A 107 1.08 1.52 -3.52
C GLY A 107 1.77 2.12 -2.30
N LEU A 108 2.77 1.42 -1.74
CA LEU A 108 3.59 1.92 -0.64
C LEU A 108 4.35 3.19 -1.03
N SER A 109 5.00 3.17 -2.20
CA SER A 109 5.74 4.35 -2.68
C SER A 109 4.82 5.54 -2.93
N LEU A 110 3.60 5.32 -3.44
CA LEU A 110 2.63 6.38 -3.67
C LEU A 110 2.16 6.97 -2.35
N TYR A 111 1.81 6.12 -1.38
CA TYR A 111 1.38 6.55 -0.05
C TYR A 111 2.43 7.48 0.60
N GLN A 112 3.70 7.09 0.56
CA GLN A 112 4.81 7.91 1.05
C GLN A 112 4.87 9.28 0.37
N LYS A 113 4.80 9.30 -0.96
CA LYS A 113 4.83 10.55 -1.75
C LYS A 113 3.66 11.47 -1.43
N ILE A 114 2.48 10.92 -1.19
CA ILE A 114 1.29 11.70 -0.80
C ILE A 114 1.52 12.33 0.56
N ARG A 115 2.01 11.56 1.54
CA ARG A 115 2.31 12.07 2.89
C ARG A 115 3.32 13.21 2.85
N GLU A 116 4.44 13.03 2.14
CA GLU A 116 5.46 14.07 1.93
C GLU A 116 4.85 15.35 1.32
N ALA A 117 4.03 15.20 0.28
CA ALA A 117 3.37 16.34 -0.36
C ALA A 117 2.35 17.03 0.58
N GLN A 118 1.64 16.28 1.42
CA GLN A 118 0.70 16.84 2.39
C GLN A 118 1.42 17.65 3.47
N GLU A 119 2.55 17.16 3.98
CA GLU A 119 3.40 17.89 4.94
C GLU A 119 3.88 19.22 4.34
N ASP A 120 4.40 19.20 3.11
CA ASP A 120 4.87 20.40 2.41
C ASP A 120 3.74 21.43 2.19
N VAL A 121 2.57 20.97 1.74
CA VAL A 121 1.40 21.83 1.52
C VAL A 121 0.89 22.41 2.84
N ALA A 122 0.83 21.59 3.91
CA ALA A 122 0.39 22.05 5.23
C ALA A 122 1.30 23.15 5.78
N LEU A 123 2.63 22.98 5.67
CA LEU A 123 3.60 24.00 6.08
C LEU A 123 3.44 25.31 5.30
N LYS A 124 3.28 25.21 3.97
CA LYS A 124 3.10 26.38 3.11
C LYS A 124 1.81 27.13 3.45
N VAL A 125 0.68 26.43 3.53
CA VAL A 125 -0.62 27.02 3.86
C VAL A 125 -0.57 27.70 5.23
N THR A 126 0.05 27.06 6.22
CA THR A 126 0.20 27.63 7.57
C THR A 126 1.02 28.91 7.54
N LYS A 127 2.17 28.91 6.86
CA LYS A 127 3.03 30.10 6.72
C LYS A 127 2.30 31.24 6.04
N ASP A 128 1.60 30.94 4.94
CA ASP A 128 0.84 31.93 4.18
C ASP A 128 -0.28 32.50 5.06
N PHE A 129 -1.02 31.65 5.79
CA PHE A 129 -2.07 32.09 6.72
C PHE A 129 -1.55 33.04 7.80
N LEU A 130 -0.47 32.66 8.51
CA LEU A 130 0.12 33.48 9.57
C LEU A 130 0.63 34.83 9.03
N SER A 131 1.24 34.82 7.83
CA SER A 131 1.76 36.05 7.22
C SER A 131 0.69 37.08 6.85
N HIS A 132 -0.54 36.64 6.57
CA HIS A 132 -1.67 37.51 6.22
C HIS A 132 -2.49 37.95 7.43
N HIS A 133 -2.54 37.16 8.52
CA HIS A 133 -3.48 37.38 9.62
C HIS A 133 -2.84 37.78 10.96
N LEU A 134 -1.54 37.57 11.15
CA LEU A 134 -0.82 37.91 12.39
C LEU A 134 0.21 39.03 12.18
N ARG A 135 0.01 39.87 11.17
CA ARG A 135 0.74 41.14 11.05
C ARG A 135 0.07 42.23 11.87
#